data_AF-A0A558R4X4-F1
#
_entry.id   AF-A0A558R4X4-F1
#
_cell.length_a   1.000
_cell.length_b   1.000
_cell.length_c   1.000
_cell.angle_alpha   90.00
_cell.angle_beta   90.00
_cell.angle_gamma   90.00
#
_symmetry.space_group_name_H-M   'P 1'
#
loop_
_entity.id
_entity.type
_entity.pdbx_description
1 polymer ?
#
loop_
_entity_poly.entity_id
_entity_poly.type
_entity_poly.pdbx_seq_one_letter_code
_entity_poly.pdbx_strand_id
1 'polypeptide(L)'
;MSEGTTDQLFLALRLAAVEQSVEAGVRLPFQADDLFVNFDDARAEAGFRVLANLARSTQELFFTHHPHLATIAATVVGADCHSECTFD
;
A
#
# COMPACT_ATOMS: atom_id res chain seq x y z
N MET A 1 20.83 10.42 4.52
CA MET A 1 19.46 10.28 4.01
C MET A 1 18.51 10.62 5.15
N SER A 2 17.36 11.25 4.90
CA SER A 2 16.36 11.41 5.97
C SER A 2 15.69 10.06 6.25
N GLU A 3 15.16 9.92 7.46
CA GLU A 3 14.46 8.71 7.91
C GLU A 3 13.39 8.27 6.90
N GLY A 4 12.53 9.18 6.45
CA GLY A 4 11.49 8.87 5.47
C GLY A 4 11.98 8.48 4.07
N THR A 5 13.21 8.82 3.64
CA THR A 5 13.74 8.34 2.34
C THR A 5 14.32 6.92 2.47
N THR A 6 14.87 6.58 3.64
CA THR A 6 15.30 5.21 3.94
C THR A 6 14.10 4.27 3.99
N ASP A 7 13.00 4.69 4.62
CA ASP A 7 11.76 3.91 4.70
C ASP A 7 11.15 3.64 3.32
N GLN A 8 11.17 4.61 2.41
CA GLN A 8 10.73 4.45 1.03
C GLN A 8 11.56 3.43 0.25
N LEU A 9 12.89 3.47 0.38
CA LEU A 9 13.76 2.50 -0.27
C LEU A 9 13.49 1.08 0.25
N PHE A 10 13.33 0.95 1.57
CA PHE A 10 13.06 -0.34 2.19
C PHE A 10 11.69 -0.90 1.78
N LEU A 11 10.68 -0.04 1.68
CA LEU A 11 9.38 -0.38 1.14
C LEU A 11 9.49 -0.86 -0.32
N ALA A 12 10.21 -0.13 -1.18
CA ALA A 12 10.37 -0.50 -2.59
C ALA A 12 11.01 -1.90 -2.75
N LEU A 13 12.02 -2.23 -1.93
CA LEU A 13 12.63 -3.55 -1.93
C LEU A 13 11.66 -4.65 -1.49
N ARG A 14 10.82 -4.38 -0.49
CA ARG A 14 9.79 -5.33 -0.02
C ARG A 14 8.74 -5.57 -1.10
N LEU A 15 8.27 -4.52 -1.77
CA LEU A 15 7.31 -4.64 -2.86
C LEU A 15 7.88 -5.43 -4.03
N ALA A 16 9.15 -5.20 -4.41
CA ALA A 16 9.81 -5.98 -5.47
C ALA A 16 9.86 -7.50 -5.13
N ALA A 17 10.09 -7.85 -3.87
CA ALA A 17 10.06 -9.25 -3.43
C ALA A 17 8.64 -9.86 -3.48
N VAL A 18 7.60 -9.05 -3.19
CA VAL A 18 6.20 -9.47 -3.32
C VAL A 18 5.84 -9.68 -4.79
N GLU A 19 6.20 -8.76 -5.68
CA GLU A 19 6.00 -8.89 -7.13
C GLU A 19 6.63 -10.17 -7.67
N GLN A 20 7.89 -10.43 -7.32
CA GLN A 20 8.59 -11.65 -7.71
C GLN A 20 7.88 -12.92 -7.20
N SER A 21 7.32 -12.87 -5.98
CA SER A 21 6.57 -14.00 -5.41
C SER A 21 5.26 -14.24 -6.14
N VAL A 22 4.54 -13.17 -6.50
CA VAL A 22 3.30 -13.24 -7.29
C VAL A 22 3.59 -13.78 -8.69
N GLU A 23 4.66 -13.33 -9.34
CA GLU A 23 5.12 -13.85 -10.64
C GLU A 23 5.52 -15.33 -10.58
N ALA A 24 6.10 -15.77 -9.46
CA ALA A 24 6.40 -17.18 -9.19
C ALA A 24 5.15 -18.04 -8.92
N GLY A 25 3.94 -17.44 -8.90
CA GLY A 25 2.66 -18.13 -8.77
C GLY A 25 2.12 -18.21 -7.33
N VAL A 26 2.69 -17.47 -6.38
CA VAL A 26 2.12 -17.36 -5.03
C VAL A 26 0.79 -16.60 -5.10
N ARG A 27 -0.27 -17.18 -4.53
CA ARG A 27 -1.64 -16.61 -4.55
C ARG A 27 -2.15 -16.25 -3.16
N LEU A 28 -1.28 -15.71 -2.32
CA LEU A 28 -1.67 -15.21 -0.99
C LEU A 28 -1.93 -13.70 -1.07
N PRO A 29 -2.90 -13.19 -0.29
CA PRO A 29 -3.13 -11.76 -0.22
C PRO A 29 -1.90 -11.05 0.39
N PHE A 30 -1.54 -9.91 -0.17
CA PHE A 30 -0.56 -9.01 0.41
C PHE A 30 -1.21 -8.22 1.56
N GLN A 31 -0.64 -8.32 2.76
CA GLN A 31 -1.12 -7.61 3.95
C GLN A 31 -0.16 -6.45 4.26
N ALA A 32 -0.67 -5.23 4.17
CA ALA A 32 0.06 -3.99 4.43
C ALA A 32 -0.45 -3.36 5.73
N ASP A 33 0.32 -3.43 6.81
CA ASP A 33 -0.04 -2.87 8.13
C ASP A 33 0.76 -1.59 8.41
N ASP A 34 0.08 -0.45 8.51
CA ASP A 34 0.62 0.89 8.79
C ASP A 34 1.85 1.28 7.94
N LEU A 35 1.81 0.89 6.66
CA LEU A 35 2.93 1.03 5.71
C LEU A 35 3.42 2.48 5.52
N PHE A 36 2.52 3.45 5.74
CA PHE A 36 2.76 4.88 5.50
C PHE A 36 2.79 5.73 6.77
N VAL A 37 2.96 5.13 7.95
CA VAL A 37 2.95 5.85 9.24
C VAL A 37 3.96 7.02 9.31
N ASN A 38 5.09 6.91 8.62
CA ASN A 38 6.14 7.95 8.59
C ASN A 38 6.11 8.83 7.34
N PHE A 39 5.10 8.67 6.47
CA PHE A 39 5.06 9.35 5.18
C PHE A 39 4.20 10.61 5.29
N ASP A 40 4.62 11.68 4.62
CA ASP A 40 3.72 12.81 4.35
C ASP A 40 2.67 12.41 3.28
N ASP A 41 1.59 13.18 3.18
CA ASP A 41 0.46 12.89 2.29
C ASP A 41 0.88 12.69 0.83
N ALA A 42 1.83 13.47 0.33
CA ALA A 42 2.30 13.36 -1.06
C ALA A 42 3.04 12.03 -1.29
N ARG A 43 3.82 11.58 -0.32
CA ARG A 43 4.52 10.29 -0.35
C ARG A 43 3.54 9.13 -0.18
N ALA A 44 2.55 9.27 0.70
CA ALA A 44 1.50 8.27 0.88
C ALA A 44 0.68 8.12 -0.42
N GLU A 45 0.32 9.23 -1.08
CA GLU A 45 -0.37 9.21 -2.38
C GLU A 45 0.45 8.45 -3.44
N ALA A 46 1.75 8.74 -3.55
CA ALA A 46 2.63 8.03 -4.45
C ALA A 46 2.72 6.53 -4.12
N GLY A 47 2.79 6.18 -2.83
CA GLY A 47 2.75 4.80 -2.36
C GLY A 47 1.46 4.08 -2.74
N PHE A 48 0.30 4.68 -2.49
CA PHE A 48 -1.00 4.13 -2.87
C PHE A 48 -1.14 3.92 -4.38
N ARG A 49 -0.54 4.77 -5.23
CA ARG A 49 -0.50 4.52 -6.69
C ARG A 49 0.28 3.26 -7.05
N VAL A 50 1.37 2.97 -6.34
CA VAL A 50 2.13 1.73 -6.53
C VAL A 50 1.31 0.52 -6.06
N LEU A 51 0.73 0.61 -4.86
CA LEU A 51 -0.15 -0.43 -4.31
C LEU A 51 -1.36 -0.72 -5.21
N ALA A 52 -2.00 0.31 -5.76
CA ALA A 52 -3.10 0.16 -6.72
C ALA A 52 -2.70 -0.63 -7.97
N ASN A 53 -1.46 -0.48 -8.46
CA ASN A 53 -0.95 -1.26 -9.58
C ASN A 53 -0.69 -2.71 -9.17
N LEU A 54 -0.11 -2.94 -7.99
CA LEU A 54 0.12 -4.28 -7.44
C LEU A 54 -1.20 -5.03 -7.21
N ALA A 55 -2.24 -4.32 -6.74
CA ALA A 55 -3.58 -4.85 -6.51
C ALA A 55 -4.24 -5.43 -7.77
N ARG A 56 -3.75 -5.09 -8.97
CA ARG A 56 -4.23 -5.70 -10.23
C ARG A 56 -3.75 -7.14 -10.42
N SER A 57 -2.69 -7.53 -9.72
CA SER A 57 -2.03 -8.84 -9.84
C SER A 57 -2.25 -9.72 -8.61
N THR A 58 -2.49 -9.13 -7.44
CA THR A 58 -2.78 -9.86 -6.20
C THR A 58 -3.79 -9.10 -5.33
N GLN A 59 -4.48 -9.80 -4.44
CA GLN A 59 -5.34 -9.15 -3.45
C GLN A 59 -4.49 -8.41 -2.42
N GLU A 60 -4.81 -7.16 -2.15
CA GLU A 60 -4.17 -6.36 -1.10
C GLU A 60 -5.15 -6.07 0.04
N LEU A 61 -4.68 -6.22 1.27
CA LEU A 61 -5.37 -5.85 2.50
C LEU A 61 -4.53 -4.79 3.20
N PHE A 62 -5.01 -3.54 3.17
CA PHE A 62 -4.34 -2.40 3.81
C PHE A 62 -5.00 -2.10 5.15
N PHE A 63 -4.20 -2.09 6.21
CA PHE A 63 -4.62 -1.77 7.56
C PHE A 63 -3.97 -0.48 8.00
N THR A 64 -4.76 0.42 8.55
CA THR A 64 -4.23 1.60 9.21
C THR A 64 -5.14 2.11 10.31
N HIS A 65 -4.53 2.70 11.33
CA HIS A 65 -5.24 3.46 12.35
C HIS A 65 -5.35 4.95 12.03
N HIS A 66 -4.76 5.42 10.92
CA HIS A 66 -4.77 6.83 10.52
C HIS A 66 -5.91 7.13 9.53
N PRO A 67 -6.97 7.88 9.94
CA PRO A 67 -8.14 8.10 9.07
C PRO A 67 -7.84 8.85 7.76
N HIS A 68 -6.85 9.73 7.77
CA HIS A 68 -6.45 10.49 6.58
C HIS A 68 -5.87 9.57 5.49
N LEU A 69 -5.17 8.49 5.85
CA LEU A 69 -4.63 7.54 4.87
C LEU A 69 -5.74 6.79 4.11
N ALA A 70 -6.84 6.44 4.79
CA ALA A 70 -8.02 5.89 4.14
C ALA A 70 -8.64 6.88 3.13
N THR A 71 -8.68 8.17 3.48
CA THR A 71 -9.17 9.23 2.58
C THR A 71 -8.28 9.39 1.33
N ILE A 72 -6.95 9.35 1.51
CA ILE A 72 -5.99 9.40 0.40
C ILE A 72 -6.15 8.15 -0.48
N ALA A 73 -6.24 6.96 0.13
CA ALA A 73 -6.46 5.71 -0.59
C ALA A 73 -7.72 5.75 -1.46
N ALA A 74 -8.85 6.19 -0.89
CA ALA A 74 -10.12 6.32 -1.61
C ALA A 74 -10.01 7.28 -2.82
N THR A 75 -9.24 8.36 -2.67
CA THR A 75 -9.00 9.34 -3.73
C THR A 75 -8.12 8.79 -4.85
N VAL A 76 -7.11 7.98 -4.51
CA VAL A 76 -6.09 7.47 -5.44
C VAL A 76 -6.54 6.20 -6.15
N VAL A 77 -7.09 5.24 -5.42
CA VAL A 77 -7.44 3.90 -5.91
C VAL A 77 -8.78 3.91 -6.66
N GLY A 78 -9.69 4.81 -6.28
CA GLY A 78 -11.02 4.90 -6.85
C GLY A 78 -12.00 3.86 -6.29
N ALA A 79 -13.30 4.10 -6.46
CA ALA A 79 -14.37 3.30 -5.85
C ALA A 79 -14.48 1.88 -6.43
N ASP A 80 -14.00 1.65 -7.66
CA ASP A 80 -14.15 0.35 -8.33
C ASP A 80 -13.18 -0.72 -7.81
N CYS A 81 -12.11 -0.30 -7.12
CA CYS A 81 -10.99 -1.15 -6.72
C CYS A 81 -10.74 -1.20 -5.21
N HIS A 82 -11.59 -0.57 -4.40
CA HIS A 82 -11.45 -0.57 -2.93
C HIS A 82 -12.75 -0.98 -2.23
N SER A 83 -12.61 -1.67 -1.10
CA SER A 83 -13.68 -1.92 -0.14
C SER A 83 -13.19 -1.46 1.22
N GLU A 84 -13.94 -0.59 1.88
CA GLU A 84 -13.62 -0.10 3.21
C GLU A 84 -14.37 -0.93 4.26
N CYS A 85 -13.66 -1.33 5.32
CA CYS A 85 -14.25 -1.94 6.51
C CYS A 85 -13.89 -1.07 7.72
N THR A 86 -14.88 -0.40 8.28
CA THR A 86 -14.76 0.36 9.53
C THR A 86 -15.20 -0.51 10.69
N PHE A 87 -14.40 -0.57 11.76
CA PHE A 87 -14.78 -1.24 13.00
C PHE A 87 -15.45 -0.22 13.92
N ASP A 88 -16.78 -0.24 14.00
CA ASP A 88 -17.59 0.48 15.01
C ASP A 88 -17.62 -0.29 16.35
#